data_AF-A0A9D8AKX3-F1
#
_entry.id   AF-A0A9D8AKX3-F1
#
_cell.length_a   1.000
_cell.length_b   1.000
_cell.length_c   1.000
_cell.angle_alpha   90.00
_cell.angle_beta   90.00
_cell.angle_gamma   90.00
#
_symmetry.space_group_name_H-M   'P 1'
#
loop_
_entity.id
_entity.type
_entity.pdbx_description
1 polymer ?
#
loop_
_entity_poly.entity_id
_entity_poly.type
_entity_poly.pdbx_seq_one_letter_code
_entity_poly.pdbx_strand_id
1 'polypeptide(L)'
;MFGNLLKVVNLYDRGLTNAKNIIVNKVEAKFDNLPNSFEGYNILHLSDLHLDSISGIEDIICKKIEKLNYDLCVFTGNYRKHTHGGQICLPGKIPIITHVNDGRKFNKGLW
;
A
#
# COMPACT_ATOMS: atom_id res chain seq x y z
N MET A 1 -15.89 -12.17 -17.94
CA MET A 1 -17.32 -11.77 -17.99
C MET A 1 -17.67 -10.77 -16.89
N PHE A 2 -17.38 -11.05 -15.62
CA PHE A 2 -17.70 -10.18 -14.47
C PHE A 2 -17.05 -8.77 -14.51
N GLY A 3 -15.75 -8.68 -14.79
CA GLY A 3 -15.05 -7.37 -14.85
C GLY A 3 -15.56 -6.44 -15.95
N ASN A 4 -15.99 -6.99 -17.09
CA ASN A 4 -16.54 -6.18 -18.18
C ASN A 4 -17.93 -5.65 -17.84
N LEU A 5 -18.74 -6.43 -17.12
CA LEU A 5 -20.03 -5.96 -16.61
C LEU A 5 -19.84 -4.76 -15.67
N LEU A 6 -18.91 -4.85 -14.72
CA LEU A 6 -18.60 -3.75 -13.78
C LEU A 6 -18.16 -2.46 -14.48
N LYS A 7 -17.43 -2.57 -15.59
CA LYS A 7 -17.04 -1.42 -16.42
C LYS A 7 -18.26 -0.81 -17.12
N VAL A 8 -19.11 -1.64 -17.73
CA VAL A 8 -20.31 -1.18 -18.44
C VAL A 8 -21.29 -0.48 -17.49
N VAL A 9 -21.44 -0.97 -16.25
CA VAL A 9 -22.31 -0.35 -15.24
C VAL A 9 -21.61 0.75 -14.40
N ASN A 10 -20.43 1.20 -14.81
CA ASN A 10 -19.65 2.27 -14.15
C ASN A 10 -19.24 2.01 -12.68
N LEU A 11 -19.42 0.77 -12.19
CA LEU A 11 -19.02 0.38 -10.83
C LEU A 11 -17.50 0.28 -10.70
N TYR A 12 -16.80 -0.04 -11.78
CA TYR A 12 -15.34 -0.09 -11.79
C TYR A 12 -14.72 1.29 -11.54
N ASP A 13 -15.16 2.32 -12.27
CA ASP A 13 -14.63 3.68 -12.11
C ASP A 13 -15.06 4.31 -10.78
N ARG A 14 -16.26 3.99 -10.29
CA ARG A 14 -16.67 4.31 -8.92
C ARG A 14 -15.74 3.66 -7.89
N GLY A 15 -15.37 2.40 -8.08
CA GLY A 15 -14.42 1.70 -7.23
C GLY A 15 -13.04 2.36 -7.21
N LEU A 16 -12.51 2.73 -8.38
CA LEU A 16 -11.25 3.46 -8.48
C LEU A 16 -11.31 4.84 -7.81
N THR A 17 -12.41 5.57 -8.00
CA THR A 17 -12.63 6.88 -7.37
C THR A 17 -12.67 6.75 -5.85
N ASN A 18 -13.38 5.75 -5.32
CA ASN A 18 -13.43 5.47 -3.89
C ASN A 18 -12.05 5.09 -3.33
N ALA A 19 -11.29 4.24 -4.04
CA ALA A 19 -9.96 3.84 -3.62
C ALA A 19 -8.95 5.01 -3.64
N LYS A 20 -9.10 5.96 -4.57
CA LYS A 20 -8.31 7.20 -4.60
C LYS A 20 -8.74 8.23 -3.55
N ASN A 21 -9.93 8.09 -2.95
CA ASN A 21 -10.41 8.99 -1.91
C ASN A 21 -9.79 8.64 -0.55
N ILE A 22 -8.51 8.95 -0.39
CA ILE A 22 -7.76 8.67 0.84
C ILE A 22 -8.16 9.65 1.95
N ILE A 23 -8.51 9.07 3.10
CA ILE A 23 -8.93 9.79 4.31
C ILE A 23 -7.87 9.58 5.39
N VAL A 24 -7.49 10.67 6.06
CA VAL A 24 -6.60 10.62 7.22
C VAL A 24 -7.46 10.46 8.46
N ASN A 25 -7.37 9.31 9.11
CA ASN A 25 -8.03 9.07 10.39
C ASN A 25 -7.08 9.43 11.53
N LYS A 26 -7.57 10.24 12.49
CA LYS A 26 -6.84 10.56 13.71
C LYS A 26 -7.39 9.72 14.85
N VAL A 27 -6.53 8.96 15.49
CA VAL A 27 -6.87 8.14 16.65
C VAL A 27 -6.07 8.66 17.84
N GLU A 28 -6.76 9.05 18.89
CA GLU A 28 -6.13 9.45 20.15
C GLU A 28 -5.97 8.21 21.03
N ALA A 29 -4.73 7.84 21.31
CA ALA A 29 -4.41 6.74 22.21
C ALA A 29 -3.99 7.30 23.58
N LYS A 30 -4.65 6.84 24.65
CA LYS A 30 -4.38 7.27 26.03
C LYS A 30 -3.81 6.12 26.84
N PHE A 31 -2.77 6.39 27.60
CA PHE A 31 -2.12 5.41 28.45
C PHE A 31 -1.86 6.04 29.81
N ASP A 32 -2.28 5.38 30.89
CA ASP A 32 -2.15 5.91 32.26
C ASP A 32 -0.68 6.13 32.67
N ASN A 33 0.24 5.36 32.08
CA ASN A 33 1.67 5.41 32.35
C ASN A 33 2.47 5.96 31.15
N LEU A 34 1.87 6.84 30.34
CA LEU A 34 2.59 7.46 29.23
C LEU A 34 3.71 8.37 29.78
N PRO A 35 4.97 8.18 29.37
CA PRO A 35 6.03 9.10 29.78
C PRO A 35 5.75 10.50 29.22
N ASN A 36 5.96 11.54 30.03
CA ASN A 36 5.67 12.94 29.66
C ASN A 36 6.33 13.39 28.34
N SER A 37 7.45 12.78 27.96
CA SER A 37 8.13 13.05 26.68
C SER A 37 7.33 12.64 25.44
N PHE A 38 6.33 11.77 25.61
CA PHE A 38 5.45 11.28 24.55
C PHE A 38 4.06 11.93 24.60
N GLU A 39 3.81 12.87 25.52
CA GLU A 39 2.55 13.60 25.56
C GLU A 39 2.39 14.42 24.28
N GLY A 40 1.28 14.22 23.56
CA GLY A 40 1.04 14.85 22.27
C GLY A 40 1.91 14.35 21.11
N TYR A 41 2.67 13.25 21.30
CA TYR A 41 3.51 12.67 20.25
C TYR A 41 2.66 12.08 19.12
N ASN A 42 2.88 12.56 17.90
CA ASN A 42 2.07 12.21 16.74
C ASN A 42 2.79 11.21 15.86
N ILE A 43 2.20 10.01 15.73
CA ILE A 43 2.69 8.96 14.83
C ILE A 43 1.82 8.92 13.58
N LEU A 44 2.44 9.16 12.42
CA LEU A 44 1.84 8.85 11.13
C LEU A 44 2.05 7.37 10.82
N HIS A 45 0.96 6.60 10.76
CA HIS A 45 1.00 5.17 10.48
C HIS A 45 0.46 4.87 9.08
N LEU A 46 1.28 4.22 8.26
CA LEU A 46 0.96 3.80 6.90
C LEU A 46 1.07 2.28 6.78
N SER A 47 0.01 1.64 6.26
CA SER A 47 -0.04 0.19 6.02
C SER A 47 -0.81 -0.10 4.73
N ASP A 48 -0.52 -1.25 4.12
CA ASP A 48 -1.31 -1.80 3.00
C ASP A 48 -1.50 -0.84 1.83
N LEU A 49 -0.46 -0.04 1.57
CA LEU A 49 -0.49 1.04 0.59
C LEU A 49 -0.72 0.54 -0.83
N HIS A 50 -0.18 -0.64 -1.17
CA HIS A 50 -0.28 -1.24 -2.49
C HIS A 50 -0.05 -0.23 -3.64
N LEU A 51 1.05 0.52 -3.55
CA LEU A 51 1.33 1.71 -4.38
C LEU A 51 1.31 1.44 -5.89
N ASP A 52 1.55 0.19 -6.29
CA ASP A 52 1.54 -0.29 -7.68
C ASP A 52 0.16 -0.76 -8.19
N SER A 53 -0.88 -0.68 -7.36
CA SER A 53 -2.22 -1.18 -7.73
C SER A 53 -3.06 -0.17 -8.50
N ILE A 54 -2.90 1.11 -8.20
CA ILE A 54 -3.69 2.21 -8.76
C ILE A 54 -2.72 3.33 -9.13
N SER A 55 -2.65 3.67 -10.42
CA SER A 55 -1.78 4.74 -10.91
C SER A 55 -2.14 6.09 -10.28
N GLY A 56 -1.12 6.78 -9.74
CA GLY A 56 -1.20 8.09 -9.12
C GLY A 56 -1.67 8.08 -7.67
N ILE A 57 -1.76 6.92 -7.01
CA ILE A 57 -2.12 6.83 -5.59
C ILE A 57 -1.02 7.42 -4.70
N GLU A 58 0.24 7.25 -5.11
CA GLU A 58 1.44 7.77 -4.49
C GLU A 58 1.40 9.30 -4.37
N ASP A 59 1.00 10.00 -5.44
CA ASP A 59 0.90 11.47 -5.43
C ASP A 59 -0.21 11.94 -4.49
N ILE A 60 -1.32 11.21 -4.42
CA ILE A 60 -2.44 11.52 -3.53
C ILE A 60 -1.99 11.35 -2.08
N ILE A 61 -1.29 10.26 -1.76
CA ILE A 61 -0.74 9.98 -0.43
C ILE A 61 0.25 11.09 -0.03
N CYS A 62 1.23 11.41 -0.88
CA CYS A 62 2.22 12.45 -0.61
C CYS A 62 1.56 13.80 -0.32
N LYS A 63 0.62 14.24 -1.18
CA LYS A 63 -0.13 15.51 -0.99
C LYS A 63 -0.95 15.55 0.29
N LYS A 64 -1.43 14.41 0.79
CA LYS A 64 -2.18 14.33 2.05
C LYS A 64 -1.22 14.42 3.24
N ILE A 65 -0.11 13.68 3.19
CA ILE A 65 0.88 13.60 4.28
C ILE A 65 1.63 14.91 4.45
N GLU A 66 1.95 15.63 3.37
CA GLU A 66 2.65 16.92 3.40
C GLU A 66 1.95 17.96 4.30
N LYS A 67 0.63 17.83 4.48
CA LYS A 67 -0.18 18.75 5.29
C LYS A 67 -0.29 18.34 6.76
N LEU A 68 0.35 17.25 7.17
CA LEU A 68 0.26 16.70 8.53
C LEU A 68 1.53 17.03 9.33
N ASN A 69 1.34 17.37 10.59
CA ASN A 69 2.43 17.42 11.56
C ASN A 69 2.51 16.07 12.27
N TYR A 70 3.68 15.44 12.24
CA TYR A 70 3.96 14.18 12.91
C TYR A 70 5.44 14.14 13.32
N ASP A 71 5.72 13.45 14.42
CA ASP A 71 7.06 13.30 14.98
C ASP A 71 7.76 12.04 14.43
N LEU A 72 6.96 11.04 14.06
CA LEU A 72 7.42 9.77 13.51
C LEU A 72 6.47 9.27 12.42
N CYS A 73 7.02 8.81 11.30
CA CYS A 73 6.29 8.09 10.28
C CYS A 73 6.68 6.61 10.29
N VAL A 74 5.71 5.71 10.41
CA VAL A 74 5.91 4.27 10.45
C VAL A 74 5.18 3.56 9.33
N PHE A 75 5.86 2.61 8.71
CA PHE A 75 5.38 1.83 7.57
C PHE A 75 5.30 0.35 7.97
N THR A 76 4.11 -0.24 8.08
CA THR A 76 3.95 -1.58 8.70
C THR A 76 3.73 -2.75 7.74
N GLY A 77 3.59 -2.52 6.43
CA GLY A 77 3.61 -3.61 5.46
C GLY A 77 2.80 -3.35 4.20
N ASN A 78 2.80 -4.35 3.31
CA ASN A 78 2.00 -4.41 2.07
C ASN A 78 2.13 -3.15 1.17
N TYR A 79 3.37 -2.69 0.99
CA TYR A 79 3.67 -1.52 0.16
C TYR A 79 3.38 -1.73 -1.33
N ARG A 80 3.49 -2.98 -1.81
CA ARG A 80 3.23 -3.39 -3.19
C ARG A 80 2.24 -4.55 -3.20
N LYS A 81 1.37 -4.60 -4.21
CA LYS A 81 0.48 -5.72 -4.52
C LYS A 81 1.23 -6.83 -5.23
N HIS A 82 2.19 -6.50 -6.09
CA HIS A 82 2.97 -7.50 -6.80
C HIS A 82 4.33 -7.68 -6.14
N THR A 83 4.44 -8.70 -5.28
CA THR A 83 5.72 -9.22 -4.82
C THR A 83 6.14 -10.36 -5.74
N HIS A 84 7.13 -10.10 -6.61
CA HIS A 84 7.76 -11.17 -7.37
C HIS A 84 8.74 -11.89 -6.45
N GLY A 85 8.34 -13.04 -5.91
CA GLY A 85 9.15 -13.84 -4.99
C GLY A 85 10.27 -14.63 -5.65
N GLY A 86 10.72 -14.24 -6.84
CA GLY A 86 11.93 -14.74 -7.49
C GLY A 86 13.09 -13.76 -7.29
N GLN A 87 13.53 -13.57 -6.03
CA GLN A 87 14.63 -12.65 -5.70
C GLN A 87 15.97 -13.01 -6.38
N ILE A 88 16.14 -14.26 -6.81
CA ILE A 88 17.31 -14.74 -7.54
C ILE A 88 16.84 -15.45 -8.82
N CYS A 89 17.17 -14.86 -9.96
CA CYS A 89 16.94 -15.42 -11.29
C CYS A 89 18.27 -15.74 -11.98
N LEU A 90 18.40 -16.94 -12.54
CA LEU A 90 19.51 -17.30 -13.44
C LEU A 90 19.39 -16.56 -14.79
N PRO A 91 20.49 -16.49 -15.57
CA PRO A 91 20.43 -16.10 -16.99
C PRO A 91 19.29 -16.83 -17.70
N GLY A 92 18.44 -16.09 -18.42
CA GLY A 92 17.19 -16.63 -18.98
C GLY A 92 15.93 -16.40 -18.12
N LYS A 93 16.03 -15.64 -17.01
CA LYS A 93 14.91 -15.28 -16.12
C LYS A 93 14.24 -16.51 -15.47
N ILE A 94 15.05 -17.49 -15.07
CA ILE A 94 14.60 -18.69 -14.37
C ILE A 94 14.76 -18.46 -12.87
N PRO A 95 13.67 -18.31 -12.10
CA PRO A 95 13.75 -18.10 -10.66
C PRO A 95 14.14 -19.42 -9.97
N ILE A 96 15.15 -19.37 -9.11
CA ILE A 96 15.67 -20.56 -8.41
C ILE A 96 14.80 -20.90 -7.20
N ILE A 97 14.37 -19.87 -6.47
CA ILE A 97 13.53 -19.98 -5.29
C ILE A 97 12.34 -19.07 -5.52
N THR A 98 11.14 -19.60 -5.34
CA THR A 98 9.90 -18.84 -5.46
C THR A 98 9.06 -19.05 -4.22
N HIS A 99 8.88 -17.99 -3.44
CA HIS A 99 7.94 -17.99 -2.30
C HIS A 99 6.55 -17.45 -2.67
N VAL A 100 6.23 -17.37 -3.96
CA VAL A 100 4.93 -16.89 -4.46
C VAL A 100 4.00 -18.08 -4.71
N ASN A 101 2.84 -18.09 -4.07
CA ASN A 101 1.80 -19.08 -4.29
C ASN A 101 0.75 -18.65 -5.34
N ASP A 102 0.79 -17.40 -5.81
CA ASP A 102 -0.20 -16.81 -6.74
C ASP A 102 0.00 -17.21 -8.22
N GLY A 103 0.92 -18.14 -8.50
CA GLY A 103 1.11 -18.76 -9.82
C GLY A 103 2.35 -18.32 -10.58
N ARG A 104 2.82 -19.18 -11.50
CA ARG A 104 4.14 -19.09 -12.18
C ARG A 104 4.42 -17.77 -12.90
N LYS A 105 3.37 -17.03 -13.29
CA LYS A 105 3.49 -15.73 -13.96
C LYS A 105 4.07 -14.64 -13.05
N PHE A 106 3.95 -14.78 -11.73
CA PHE A 106 4.47 -13.84 -10.74
C PHE A 106 5.84 -14.25 -10.19
N ASN A 107 6.37 -15.40 -10.63
CA ASN A 107 7.69 -15.86 -10.21
C ASN A 107 8.83 -15.07 -10.88
N LYS A 108 8.53 -14.30 -11.95
CA LYS A 108 9.47 -13.47 -12.70
C LYS A 108 8.79 -12.21 -13.20
N GLY A 109 9.47 -11.05 -13.12
CA GLY A 109 8.96 -9.76 -13.57
C GLY A 109 10.09 -8.75 -13.71
N LEU A 110 9.88 -7.69 -14.51
CA LEU A 110 10.77 -6.52 -14.52
C LEU A 110 10.41 -5.66 -13.30
N TRP A 111 11.45 -5.09 -12.68
CA TRP A 111 11.35 -4.22 -11.50
C TRP A 111 10.66 -2.91 -11.86
#